data_AF-A0A6J4FSK0-F1
#
_entry.id   AF-A0A6J4FSK0-F1
#
_cell.length_a   1.000
_cell.length_b   1.000
_cell.length_c   1.000
_cell.angle_alpha   90.00
_cell.angle_beta   90.00
_cell.angle_gamma   90.00
#
_symmetry.space_group_name_H-M   'P 1'
#
loop_
_entity.id
_entity.type
_entity.pdbx_description
1 polymer ?
#
loop_
_entity_poly.entity_id
_entity_poly.type
_entity_poly.pdbx_seq_one_letter_code
_entity_poly.pdbx_strand_id
1 'polypeptide(L)'
;METSLTTSPLLPAIQSTPQPSEPTGLRERQWSRWVMQTARKWEDIKGLIRPTDIENIDSDHRRLTEIALGLNDILDHFSDRGLGVDDIELERKTLDNLYSVAAHHFMREEWIIDLYELPNKEKQMRQHRIFLDTLKSNIDEFKEGMLTTSFSLKSWILEWWINHINNVDYDTFCRSNWTGAVIGRAECWDDVSEIVRRVRIDDIDDEHKRMTEMALEIIHDGAVEDIPALKEGLVRLYNYADRHFRHEEQIIEYYGLPGLERQQTQHEAFRNVLRSYSDKVEAGEHPDIEPMRAFVLSWWINHINDVDSVSFAPAALAATVFLSADCWDEFAPFIRSTGHEDLDDDHREITGLIIQLKHMTEQGASKEEAVHLFDDMLGFAHDHFEREEQMIKARSALLGKLHMDDHARFITMLKSYREDIRFGRAQLSENMRRTLLLWWSTHINEFDYHTFQGDDH
;
A
#
# COMPACT_ATOMS: atom_id res chain seq x y z
N MET A 1 -5.79 62.33 7.03
CA MET A 1 -4.47 61.71 7.21
C MET A 1 -4.57 60.85 8.46
N GLU A 2 -3.93 59.68 8.42
CA GLU A 2 -3.94 58.59 9.42
C GLU A 2 -5.05 57.53 9.23
N THR A 3 -4.73 56.59 8.34
CA THR A 3 -5.30 55.23 8.25
C THR A 3 -4.59 54.35 9.26
N SER A 4 -5.34 53.76 10.21
CA SER A 4 -4.85 52.73 11.13
C SER A 4 -5.20 51.36 10.53
N LEU A 5 -4.18 50.60 10.12
CA LEU A 5 -4.28 49.22 9.67
C LEU A 5 -4.06 48.31 10.88
N THR A 6 -5.08 47.54 11.25
CA THR A 6 -5.01 46.51 12.28
C THR A 6 -4.31 45.26 11.73
N THR A 7 -3.23 44.86 12.39
CA THR A 7 -2.37 43.72 12.10
C THR A 7 -3.02 42.38 12.50
N SER A 8 -3.06 41.41 11.59
CA SER A 8 -3.33 39.99 11.88
C SER A 8 -2.21 39.37 12.73
N PRO A 9 -2.49 38.36 13.59
CA PRO A 9 -1.45 37.65 14.32
C PRO A 9 -0.70 36.68 13.38
N LEU A 10 0.61 36.86 13.26
CA LEU A 10 1.54 35.94 12.61
C LEU A 10 1.68 34.65 13.44
N LEU A 11 1.55 33.50 12.78
CA LEU A 11 1.91 32.18 13.32
C LEU A 11 3.41 32.15 13.73
N PRO A 12 3.79 31.42 14.81
CA PRO A 12 5.19 31.32 15.21
C PRO A 12 6.01 30.55 14.17
N ALA A 13 7.15 31.11 13.79
CA ALA A 13 8.14 30.46 12.93
C ALA A 13 8.66 29.18 13.60
N ILE A 14 8.41 28.04 12.97
CA ILE A 14 9.02 26.75 13.30
C ILE A 14 10.52 26.89 13.07
N GLN A 15 11.32 26.71 14.13
CA GLN A 15 12.77 26.63 14.01
C GLN A 15 13.13 25.39 13.19
N SER A 16 13.59 25.61 11.97
CA SER A 16 14.11 24.59 11.08
C SER A 16 15.31 23.90 11.72
N THR A 17 15.21 22.59 11.92
CA THR A 17 16.35 21.70 12.16
C THR A 17 17.42 21.91 11.08
N PRO A 18 18.72 21.74 11.38
CA PRO A 18 19.77 21.96 10.39
C PRO A 18 19.59 20.98 9.23
N GLN A 19 19.30 21.51 8.05
CA GLN A 19 19.36 20.77 6.79
C GLN A 19 20.81 20.27 6.60
N PRO A 20 21.04 18.98 6.33
CA PRO A 20 22.36 18.52 5.94
C PRO A 20 22.76 19.23 4.63
N SER A 21 23.96 19.81 4.63
CA SER A 21 24.55 20.53 3.49
C SER A 21 24.44 19.75 2.18
N GLU A 22 23.96 20.41 1.11
CA GLU A 22 23.82 19.86 -0.24
C GLU A 22 25.10 19.15 -0.73
N PRO A 23 25.05 17.84 -1.07
CA PRO A 23 26.10 17.19 -1.81
C PRO A 23 25.81 17.27 -3.32
N THR A 24 26.68 17.97 -4.04
CA THR A 24 26.88 17.94 -5.50
C THR A 24 26.40 16.66 -6.20
N GLY A 25 25.53 16.80 -7.21
CA GLY A 25 24.83 15.68 -7.89
C GLY A 25 25.68 14.56 -8.53
N LEU A 26 27.01 14.68 -8.57
CA LEU A 26 27.89 13.56 -8.94
C LEU A 26 28.03 12.51 -7.82
N ARG A 27 28.12 12.94 -6.56
CA ARG A 27 28.25 12.02 -5.41
C ARG A 27 26.94 11.26 -5.17
N GLU A 28 25.82 11.95 -5.31
CA GLU A 28 24.48 11.37 -5.15
C GLU A 28 24.18 10.32 -6.24
N ARG A 29 24.57 10.57 -7.49
CA ARG A 29 24.48 9.58 -8.59
C ARG A 29 25.38 8.36 -8.36
N GLN A 30 26.60 8.57 -7.86
CA GLN A 30 27.51 7.47 -7.54
C GLN A 30 26.99 6.64 -6.37
N TRP A 31 26.45 7.28 -5.33
CA TRP A 31 25.84 6.61 -4.20
C TRP A 31 24.60 5.81 -4.61
N SER A 32 23.67 6.41 -5.37
CA SER A 32 22.47 5.74 -5.87
C SER A 32 22.83 4.51 -6.70
N ARG A 33 23.81 4.61 -7.61
CA ARG A 33 24.28 3.47 -8.40
C ARG A 33 24.90 2.37 -7.52
N TRP A 34 25.69 2.74 -6.51
CA TRP A 34 26.27 1.78 -5.57
C TRP A 34 25.19 1.05 -4.76
N VAL A 35 24.17 1.78 -4.28
CA VAL A 35 23.03 1.17 -3.57
C VAL A 35 22.30 0.20 -4.50
N MET A 36 21.94 0.60 -5.73
CA MET A 36 21.27 -0.30 -6.70
C MET A 36 22.08 -1.59 -6.97
N GLN A 37 23.40 -1.48 -7.04
CA GLN A 37 24.28 -2.63 -7.24
C GLN A 37 24.28 -3.58 -6.03
N THR A 38 24.35 -3.03 -4.82
CA THR A 38 24.57 -3.80 -3.58
C THR A 38 23.29 -4.23 -2.88
N ALA A 39 22.16 -3.57 -3.14
CA ALA A 39 20.88 -3.88 -2.52
C ALA A 39 20.45 -5.33 -2.80
N ARG A 40 19.90 -5.98 -1.77
CA ARG A 40 19.38 -7.36 -1.83
C ARG A 40 17.90 -7.43 -1.47
N LYS A 41 17.38 -6.47 -0.70
CA LYS A 41 15.97 -6.41 -0.28
C LYS A 41 15.43 -4.99 -0.37
N TRP A 42 14.10 -4.87 -0.37
CA TRP A 42 13.38 -3.59 -0.44
C TRP A 42 13.94 -2.54 0.51
N GLU A 43 14.21 -2.93 1.76
CA GLU A 43 14.75 -2.05 2.80
C GLU A 43 16.09 -1.39 2.45
N ASP A 44 16.90 -2.02 1.60
CA ASP A 44 18.20 -1.48 1.20
C ASP A 44 18.06 -0.34 0.17
N ILE A 45 16.95 -0.32 -0.58
CA ILE A 45 16.78 0.54 -1.77
C ILE A 45 15.60 1.49 -1.69
N LYS A 46 14.62 1.26 -0.80
CA LYS A 46 13.38 2.05 -0.72
C LYS A 46 13.61 3.56 -0.58
N GLY A 47 14.72 3.97 0.05
CA GLY A 47 15.10 5.38 0.19
C GLY A 47 15.50 6.07 -1.12
N LEU A 48 15.70 5.31 -2.20
CA LEU A 48 15.93 5.86 -3.55
C LEU A 48 14.64 6.07 -4.33
N ILE A 49 13.51 5.52 -3.89
CA ILE A 49 12.25 5.53 -4.64
C ILE A 49 11.32 6.57 -4.02
N ARG A 50 10.78 7.45 -4.85
CA ARG A 50 9.83 8.48 -4.45
C ARG A 50 8.40 7.94 -4.64
N PRO A 51 7.58 7.85 -3.59
CA PRO A 51 6.20 7.41 -3.73
C PRO A 51 5.39 8.44 -4.53
N THR A 52 4.47 7.95 -5.35
CA THR A 52 3.53 8.73 -6.16
C THR A 52 2.30 9.16 -5.38
N ASP A 53 2.08 8.53 -4.21
CA ASP A 53 0.91 8.65 -3.34
C ASP A 53 -0.35 7.92 -3.84
N ILE A 54 -0.27 7.24 -4.98
CA ILE A 54 -1.32 6.34 -5.47
C ILE A 54 -0.96 4.91 -5.05
N GLU A 55 -1.74 4.32 -4.12
CA GLU A 55 -1.40 3.04 -3.46
C GLU A 55 -1.14 1.91 -4.46
N ASN A 56 -1.99 1.77 -5.48
CA ASN A 56 -1.86 0.72 -6.50
C ASN A 56 -0.59 0.88 -7.35
N ILE A 57 -0.13 2.11 -7.60
CA ILE A 57 1.08 2.40 -8.37
C ILE A 57 2.32 2.13 -7.50
N ASP A 58 2.31 2.63 -6.27
CA ASP A 58 3.41 2.47 -5.31
C ASP A 58 3.63 0.99 -4.93
N SER A 59 2.54 0.21 -4.82
CA SER A 59 2.59 -1.24 -4.58
C SER A 59 3.27 -1.98 -5.73
N ASP A 60 2.92 -1.67 -6.99
CA ASP A 60 3.61 -2.24 -8.15
C ASP A 60 5.08 -1.83 -8.22
N HIS A 61 5.40 -0.56 -7.93
CA HIS A 61 6.78 -0.06 -7.87
C HIS A 61 7.64 -0.88 -6.91
N ARG A 62 7.09 -1.17 -5.73
CA ARG A 62 7.72 -2.03 -4.73
C ARG A 62 7.88 -3.46 -5.26
N ARG A 63 6.81 -4.07 -5.76
CA ARG A 63 6.80 -5.46 -6.23
C ARG A 63 7.82 -5.70 -7.33
N LEU A 64 7.87 -4.83 -8.33
CA LEU A 64 8.85 -4.89 -9.42
C LEU A 64 10.29 -4.75 -8.93
N THR A 65 10.51 -3.84 -7.98
CA THR A 65 11.82 -3.66 -7.36
C THR A 65 12.24 -4.92 -6.60
N GLU A 66 11.35 -5.52 -5.81
CA GLU A 66 11.63 -6.76 -5.08
C GLU A 66 11.95 -7.93 -6.01
N ILE A 67 11.23 -8.09 -7.13
CA ILE A 67 11.55 -9.10 -8.15
C ILE A 67 12.93 -8.86 -8.76
N ALA A 68 13.25 -7.60 -9.12
CA ALA A 68 14.55 -7.24 -9.68
C ALA A 68 15.70 -7.49 -8.68
N LEU A 69 15.47 -7.27 -7.38
CA LEU A 69 16.43 -7.57 -6.33
C LEU A 69 16.63 -9.08 -6.12
N GLY A 70 15.56 -9.89 -6.28
CA GLY A 70 15.62 -11.35 -6.19
C GLY A 70 16.51 -12.01 -7.26
N LEU A 71 16.84 -11.30 -8.36
CA LEU A 71 17.81 -11.78 -9.35
C LEU A 71 19.20 -12.05 -8.76
N ASN A 72 19.54 -11.47 -7.60
CA ASN A 72 20.81 -11.75 -6.92
C ASN A 72 20.87 -13.12 -6.27
N ASP A 73 19.76 -13.64 -5.76
CA ASP A 73 19.77 -14.91 -5.05
C ASP A 73 20.12 -16.03 -6.03
N ILE A 74 19.64 -15.91 -7.27
CA ILE A 74 19.97 -16.79 -8.39
C ILE A 74 21.47 -16.68 -8.74
N LEU A 75 22.02 -15.46 -8.78
CA LEU A 75 23.45 -15.19 -8.99
C LEU A 75 24.35 -15.88 -7.98
N ASP A 76 24.00 -15.77 -6.70
CA ASP A 76 24.79 -16.34 -5.60
C ASP A 76 24.71 -17.89 -5.61
N HIS A 77 23.56 -18.46 -6.03
CA HIS A 77 23.43 -19.90 -6.28
C HIS A 77 24.32 -20.40 -7.43
N PHE A 78 24.45 -19.64 -8.52
CA PHE A 78 25.32 -20.00 -9.64
C PHE A 78 26.80 -20.04 -9.28
N SER A 79 27.27 -19.13 -8.43
CA SER A 79 28.69 -19.07 -8.04
C SER A 79 29.13 -20.22 -7.15
N ASP A 80 28.22 -20.77 -6.34
CA ASP A 80 28.57 -21.72 -5.28
C ASP A 80 28.47 -23.21 -5.68
N ARG A 81 27.60 -23.57 -6.65
CA ARG A 81 27.34 -24.99 -6.99
C ARG A 81 27.50 -25.35 -8.47
N GLY A 82 27.76 -24.37 -9.34
CA GLY A 82 27.73 -24.55 -10.80
C GLY A 82 26.30 -24.58 -11.34
N LEU A 83 26.14 -24.18 -12.61
CA LEU A 83 24.84 -24.03 -13.29
C LEU A 83 24.05 -25.36 -13.36
N GLY A 84 22.98 -25.49 -12.57
CA GLY A 84 21.99 -26.56 -12.70
C GLY A 84 20.84 -26.18 -13.65
N VAL A 85 20.13 -27.20 -14.17
CA VAL A 85 18.91 -26.97 -15.00
C VAL A 85 17.80 -26.29 -14.20
N ASP A 86 17.69 -26.61 -12.91
CA ASP A 86 16.69 -26.04 -12.01
C ASP A 86 16.94 -24.53 -11.77
N ASP A 87 18.21 -24.10 -11.70
CA ASP A 87 18.57 -22.70 -11.50
C ASP A 87 18.22 -21.84 -12.73
N ILE A 88 18.42 -22.38 -13.95
CA ILE A 88 18.04 -21.73 -15.21
C ILE A 88 16.51 -21.58 -15.30
N GLU A 89 15.78 -22.62 -14.89
CA GLU A 89 14.32 -22.59 -14.89
C GLU A 89 13.77 -21.60 -13.85
N LEU A 90 14.40 -21.49 -12.67
CA LEU A 90 14.06 -20.50 -11.65
C LEU A 90 14.30 -19.07 -12.15
N GLU A 91 15.43 -18.82 -12.82
CA GLU A 91 15.74 -17.51 -13.40
C GLU A 91 14.77 -17.14 -14.52
N ARG A 92 14.48 -18.09 -15.42
CA ARG A 92 13.47 -17.90 -16.47
C ARG A 92 12.12 -17.52 -15.87
N LYS A 93 11.67 -18.26 -14.84
CA LYS A 93 10.43 -17.93 -14.13
C LYS A 93 10.49 -16.52 -13.54
N THR A 94 11.59 -16.15 -12.90
CA THR A 94 11.74 -14.81 -12.30
C THR A 94 11.67 -13.70 -13.35
N LEU A 95 12.29 -13.88 -14.52
CA LEU A 95 12.27 -12.87 -15.57
C LEU A 95 10.92 -12.77 -16.31
N ASP A 96 10.29 -13.90 -16.62
CA ASP A 96 8.92 -13.90 -17.16
C ASP A 96 7.95 -13.24 -16.17
N ASN A 97 8.20 -13.42 -14.87
CA ASN A 97 7.43 -12.79 -13.81
C ASN A 97 7.62 -11.26 -13.82
N LEU A 98 8.87 -10.79 -13.85
CA LEU A 98 9.22 -9.37 -13.95
C LEU A 98 8.52 -8.69 -15.13
N TYR A 99 8.56 -9.30 -16.33
CA TYR A 99 7.90 -8.76 -17.51
C TYR A 99 6.40 -8.58 -17.32
N SER A 100 5.77 -9.59 -16.72
CA SER A 100 4.33 -9.64 -16.49
C SER A 100 3.86 -8.53 -15.55
N VAL A 101 4.58 -8.33 -14.43
CA VAL A 101 4.27 -7.25 -13.49
C VAL A 101 4.47 -5.88 -14.14
N ALA A 102 5.54 -5.70 -14.90
CA ALA A 102 5.82 -4.43 -15.57
C ALA A 102 4.73 -4.08 -16.58
N ALA A 103 4.27 -5.06 -17.36
CA ALA A 103 3.21 -4.84 -18.33
C ALA A 103 1.88 -4.44 -17.66
N HIS A 104 1.50 -5.13 -16.57
CA HIS A 104 0.29 -4.80 -15.82
C HIS A 104 0.36 -3.42 -15.17
N HIS A 105 1.51 -3.09 -14.60
CA HIS A 105 1.75 -1.78 -14.01
C HIS A 105 1.55 -0.66 -15.03
N PHE A 106 2.22 -0.74 -16.18
CA PHE A 106 2.09 0.28 -17.23
C PHE A 106 0.66 0.38 -17.76
N MET A 107 -0.07 -0.73 -17.89
CA MET A 107 -1.48 -0.68 -18.28
C MET A 107 -2.33 0.10 -17.28
N ARG A 108 -2.07 -0.07 -15.98
CA ARG A 108 -2.78 0.67 -14.92
C ARG A 108 -2.44 2.15 -14.97
N GLU A 109 -1.17 2.50 -15.06
CA GLU A 109 -0.73 3.89 -15.18
C GLU A 109 -1.36 4.58 -16.39
N GLU A 110 -1.30 3.93 -17.56
CA GLU A 110 -1.89 4.46 -18.79
C GLU A 110 -3.40 4.67 -18.67
N TRP A 111 -4.10 3.79 -17.97
CA TRP A 111 -5.54 3.93 -17.69
C TRP A 111 -5.83 5.08 -16.73
N ILE A 112 -5.07 5.24 -15.63
CA ILE A 112 -5.23 6.36 -14.69
C ILE A 112 -4.94 7.71 -15.38
N ILE A 113 -3.92 7.76 -16.23
CA ILE A 113 -3.59 8.95 -17.03
C ILE A 113 -4.76 9.33 -17.94
N ASP A 114 -5.44 8.35 -18.54
CA ASP A 114 -6.62 8.58 -19.36
C ASP A 114 -7.82 9.03 -18.55
N LEU A 115 -8.08 8.36 -17.42
CA LEU A 115 -9.21 8.67 -16.53
C LEU A 115 -9.15 10.12 -16.03
N TYR A 116 -7.96 10.60 -15.67
CA TYR A 116 -7.77 11.93 -15.06
C TYR A 116 -7.16 12.97 -16.00
N GLU A 117 -7.02 12.65 -17.30
CA GLU A 117 -6.40 13.52 -18.31
C GLU A 117 -5.02 14.08 -17.89
N LEU A 118 -4.17 13.22 -17.31
CA LEU A 118 -2.86 13.63 -16.79
C LEU A 118 -1.88 13.98 -17.91
N PRO A 119 -0.88 14.86 -17.66
CA PRO A 119 0.04 15.33 -18.68
C PRO A 119 0.99 14.22 -19.19
N ASN A 120 1.61 14.45 -20.35
CA ASN A 120 2.73 13.66 -20.91
C ASN A 120 2.44 12.19 -21.32
N LYS A 121 1.17 11.77 -21.38
CA LYS A 121 0.75 10.40 -21.77
C LYS A 121 1.58 9.77 -22.90
N GLU A 122 1.62 10.40 -24.07
CA GLU A 122 2.22 9.79 -25.26
C GLU A 122 3.73 9.55 -25.11
N LYS A 123 4.41 10.38 -24.31
CA LYS A 123 5.82 10.21 -24.01
C LYS A 123 6.05 9.00 -23.11
N GLN A 124 5.19 8.79 -22.12
CA GLN A 124 5.26 7.68 -21.17
C GLN A 124 4.97 6.34 -21.82
N MET A 125 3.87 6.24 -22.57
CA MET A 125 3.53 5.02 -23.33
C MET A 125 4.68 4.56 -24.25
N ARG A 126 5.42 5.51 -24.84
CA ARG A 126 6.63 5.20 -25.63
C ARG A 126 7.75 4.62 -24.76
N GLN A 127 7.98 5.18 -23.57
CA GLN A 127 8.98 4.67 -22.63
C GLN A 127 8.61 3.26 -22.14
N HIS A 128 7.35 3.02 -21.77
CA HIS A 128 6.83 1.71 -21.35
C HIS A 128 7.07 0.65 -22.42
N ARG A 129 6.70 0.95 -23.67
CA ARG A 129 6.92 0.05 -24.81
C ARG A 129 8.39 -0.30 -25.00
N ILE A 130 9.28 0.71 -24.97
CA ILE A 130 10.73 0.50 -25.12
C ILE A 130 11.27 -0.41 -24.00
N PHE A 131 10.81 -0.21 -22.76
CA PHE A 131 11.23 -1.04 -21.63
C PHE A 131 10.78 -2.49 -21.81
N LEU A 132 9.50 -2.72 -22.12
CA LEU A 132 8.97 -4.07 -22.32
C LEU A 132 9.66 -4.78 -23.49
N ASP A 133 9.85 -4.10 -24.62
CA ASP A 133 10.51 -4.68 -25.79
C ASP A 133 11.97 -5.06 -25.45
N THR A 134 12.68 -4.20 -24.72
CA THR A 134 14.07 -4.47 -24.31
C THR A 134 14.13 -5.61 -23.31
N LEU A 135 13.26 -5.62 -22.30
CA LEU A 135 13.19 -6.69 -21.30
C LEU A 135 12.88 -8.03 -21.98
N LYS A 136 11.93 -8.05 -22.93
CA LYS A 136 11.60 -9.24 -23.71
C LYS A 136 12.79 -9.76 -24.53
N SER A 137 13.53 -8.87 -25.20
CA SER A 137 14.75 -9.25 -25.92
C SER A 137 15.78 -9.90 -25.00
N ASN A 138 16.01 -9.34 -23.82
CA ASN A 138 16.93 -9.91 -22.83
C ASN A 138 16.47 -11.30 -22.35
N ILE A 139 15.16 -11.48 -22.16
CA ILE A 139 14.57 -12.78 -21.78
C ILE A 139 14.75 -13.82 -22.89
N ASP A 140 14.57 -13.43 -24.14
CA ASP A 140 14.70 -14.33 -25.29
C ASP A 140 16.17 -14.71 -25.54
N GLU A 141 17.11 -13.75 -25.43
CA GLU A 141 18.57 -14.03 -25.48
C GLU A 141 19.02 -14.98 -24.37
N PHE A 142 18.44 -14.84 -23.17
CA PHE A 142 18.67 -15.76 -22.07
C PHE A 142 18.18 -17.18 -22.41
N LYS A 143 16.98 -17.33 -22.99
CA LYS A 143 16.41 -18.63 -23.41
C LYS A 143 17.27 -19.34 -24.46
N GLU A 144 18.00 -18.58 -25.28
CA GLU A 144 18.91 -19.13 -26.29
C GLU A 144 20.27 -19.58 -25.73
N GLY A 145 20.50 -19.46 -24.42
CA GLY A 145 21.71 -19.94 -23.75
C GLY A 145 22.90 -18.99 -23.83
N MET A 146 22.67 -17.73 -24.20
CA MET A 146 23.69 -16.67 -24.18
C MET A 146 23.85 -16.11 -22.76
N LEU A 147 24.31 -16.98 -21.84
CA LEU A 147 24.50 -16.67 -20.43
C LEU A 147 25.74 -15.82 -20.20
N THR A 148 25.60 -14.51 -20.41
CA THR A 148 26.48 -13.53 -19.78
C THR A 148 25.63 -12.42 -19.19
N THR A 149 25.59 -12.34 -17.86
CA THR A 149 25.34 -11.13 -17.03
C THR A 149 23.94 -10.87 -16.43
N SER A 150 23.46 -11.74 -15.55
CA SER A 150 22.36 -11.40 -14.63
C SER A 150 22.64 -10.20 -13.70
N PHE A 151 23.91 -9.92 -13.38
CA PHE A 151 24.29 -8.70 -12.63
C PHE A 151 24.10 -7.41 -13.45
N SER A 152 24.37 -7.46 -14.76
CA SER A 152 24.15 -6.31 -15.63
C SER A 152 22.65 -6.05 -15.83
N LEU A 153 21.87 -7.14 -15.94
CA LEU A 153 20.42 -7.10 -16.11
C LEU A 153 19.71 -6.46 -14.91
N LYS A 154 19.99 -6.91 -13.68
CA LYS A 154 19.48 -6.27 -12.46
C LYS A 154 19.80 -4.78 -12.44
N SER A 155 21.06 -4.43 -12.69
CA SER A 155 21.52 -3.03 -12.62
C SER A 155 20.80 -2.18 -13.66
N TRP A 156 20.62 -2.70 -14.88
CA TRP A 156 19.88 -2.03 -15.95
C TRP A 156 18.40 -1.85 -15.61
N ILE A 157 17.74 -2.91 -15.10
CA ILE A 157 16.34 -2.84 -14.67
C ILE A 157 16.19 -1.77 -13.59
N LEU A 158 16.95 -1.84 -12.51
CA LEU A 158 16.82 -0.90 -11.39
C LEU A 158 17.16 0.53 -11.81
N GLU A 159 18.18 0.73 -12.65
CA GLU A 159 18.56 2.06 -13.13
C GLU A 159 17.46 2.69 -13.99
N TRP A 160 16.86 1.94 -14.92
CA TRP A 160 15.74 2.44 -15.71
C TRP A 160 14.52 2.66 -14.82
N TRP A 161 14.16 1.67 -14.01
CA TRP A 161 12.95 1.60 -13.19
C TRP A 161 12.90 2.74 -12.18
N ILE A 162 13.91 2.86 -11.32
CA ILE A 162 13.94 3.90 -10.28
C ILE A 162 14.00 5.29 -10.92
N ASN A 163 14.70 5.43 -12.04
CA ASN A 163 14.73 6.70 -12.76
C ASN A 163 13.38 7.07 -13.37
N HIS A 164 12.62 6.09 -13.89
CA HIS A 164 11.27 6.28 -14.40
C HIS A 164 10.33 6.72 -13.27
N ILE A 165 10.29 5.94 -12.18
CA ILE A 165 9.49 6.27 -10.99
C ILE A 165 9.74 7.71 -10.52
N ASN A 166 11.01 8.06 -10.29
CA ASN A 166 11.34 9.32 -9.64
C ASN A 166 11.15 10.58 -10.50
N ASN A 167 11.25 10.44 -11.83
CA ASN A 167 11.29 11.58 -12.75
C ASN A 167 10.12 11.62 -13.73
N VAL A 168 9.34 10.55 -13.81
CA VAL A 168 8.23 10.40 -14.76
C VAL A 168 6.96 10.13 -13.98
N ASP A 169 6.90 9.03 -13.23
CA ASP A 169 5.68 8.61 -12.54
C ASP A 169 5.37 9.58 -11.42
N TYR A 170 6.37 9.90 -10.59
CA TYR A 170 6.26 10.91 -9.55
C TYR A 170 5.77 12.24 -10.11
N ASP A 171 6.34 12.72 -11.22
CA ASP A 171 5.93 14.01 -11.81
C ASP A 171 4.50 13.95 -12.39
N THR A 172 3.99 12.76 -12.72
CA THR A 172 2.66 12.62 -13.34
C THR A 172 1.58 12.44 -12.30
N PHE A 173 1.86 11.59 -11.33
CA PHE A 173 0.94 11.17 -10.29
C PHE A 173 1.10 11.96 -8.99
N CYS A 174 2.08 12.87 -8.88
CA CYS A 174 2.16 13.71 -7.68
C CYS A 174 0.87 14.48 -7.49
N ARG A 175 0.42 14.52 -6.23
CA ARG A 175 -0.89 15.05 -5.84
C ARG A 175 -1.21 16.44 -6.39
N SER A 176 -0.23 17.33 -6.51
CA SER A 176 -0.42 18.69 -7.07
C SER A 176 -0.94 18.71 -8.51
N ASN A 177 -0.69 17.64 -9.28
CA ASN A 177 -0.95 17.62 -10.71
C ASN A 177 -2.33 17.08 -11.06
N TRP A 178 -2.98 16.37 -10.14
CA TRP A 178 -4.32 15.82 -10.36
C TRP A 178 -5.38 16.37 -9.40
N THR A 179 -5.03 16.79 -8.17
CA THR A 179 -6.03 17.15 -7.14
C THR A 179 -7.09 18.14 -7.65
N GLY A 180 -6.68 19.22 -8.31
CA GLY A 180 -7.63 20.20 -8.85
C GLY A 180 -8.44 19.67 -10.03
N ALA A 181 -7.82 18.89 -10.91
CA ALA A 181 -8.48 18.33 -12.11
C ALA A 181 -9.50 17.25 -11.74
N VAL A 182 -9.15 16.37 -10.80
CA VAL A 182 -9.97 15.25 -10.35
C VAL A 182 -11.11 15.74 -9.45
N ILE A 183 -10.80 16.52 -8.39
CA ILE A 183 -11.83 17.01 -7.46
C ILE A 183 -12.83 17.94 -8.17
N GLY A 184 -12.36 18.74 -9.13
CA GLY A 184 -13.21 19.67 -9.87
C GLY A 184 -14.20 19.00 -10.83
N ARG A 185 -13.96 17.74 -11.22
CA ARG A 185 -14.77 17.02 -12.21
C ARG A 185 -15.43 15.75 -11.69
N ALA A 186 -15.02 15.28 -10.52
CA ALA A 186 -15.60 14.10 -9.91
C ALA A 186 -17.11 14.27 -9.73
N GLU A 187 -17.90 13.27 -10.08
CA GLU A 187 -19.35 13.23 -9.89
C GLU A 187 -19.74 12.04 -9.02
N CYS A 188 -18.96 10.96 -9.07
CA CYS A 188 -19.20 9.73 -8.32
C CYS A 188 -17.92 9.19 -7.68
N TRP A 189 -18.06 8.15 -6.85
CA TRP A 189 -16.93 7.50 -6.19
C TRP A 189 -15.87 6.99 -7.17
N ASP A 190 -16.28 6.45 -8.32
CA ASP A 190 -15.37 5.88 -9.31
C ASP A 190 -14.44 6.94 -9.94
N ASP A 191 -14.83 8.22 -9.90
CA ASP A 191 -13.99 9.34 -10.36
C ASP A 191 -12.87 9.70 -9.36
N VAL A 192 -12.87 9.14 -8.16
CA VAL A 192 -11.88 9.42 -7.12
C VAL A 192 -11.31 8.16 -6.48
N SER A 193 -11.81 6.97 -6.81
CA SER A 193 -11.47 5.73 -6.11
C SER A 193 -9.98 5.39 -6.18
N GLU A 194 -9.29 5.74 -7.27
CA GLU A 194 -7.84 5.45 -7.41
C GLU A 194 -6.95 6.39 -6.59
N ILE A 195 -7.46 7.56 -6.21
CA ILE A 195 -6.70 8.57 -5.46
C ILE A 195 -7.00 8.57 -3.97
N VAL A 196 -8.05 7.87 -3.55
CA VAL A 196 -8.38 7.65 -2.14
C VAL A 196 -7.72 6.36 -1.68
N ARG A 197 -6.74 6.47 -0.79
CA ARG A 197 -6.07 5.31 -0.21
C ARG A 197 -7.02 4.50 0.66
N ARG A 198 -6.77 3.21 0.73
CA ARG A 198 -7.44 2.33 1.69
C ARG A 198 -6.59 2.20 2.93
N VAL A 199 -7.24 2.13 4.09
CA VAL A 199 -6.61 1.88 5.38
C VAL A 199 -6.67 0.41 5.78
N ARG A 200 -7.36 -0.42 4.99
CA ARG A 200 -7.43 -1.88 5.13
C ARG A 200 -8.15 -2.34 6.40
N ILE A 201 -9.08 -1.52 6.84
CA ILE A 201 -10.07 -1.83 7.87
C ILE A 201 -11.40 -1.62 7.15
N ASP A 202 -12.11 -2.71 6.85
CA ASP A 202 -13.24 -2.67 5.90
C ASP A 202 -14.32 -1.65 6.32
N ASP A 203 -14.65 -1.58 7.61
CA ASP A 203 -15.62 -0.59 8.12
C ASP A 203 -15.17 0.86 7.90
N ILE A 204 -13.86 1.14 8.02
CA ILE A 204 -13.30 2.49 7.83
C ILE A 204 -13.22 2.82 6.34
N ASP A 205 -12.80 1.88 5.50
CA ASP A 205 -12.77 2.05 4.04
C ASP A 205 -14.18 2.28 3.47
N ASP A 206 -15.19 1.57 3.98
CA ASP A 206 -16.59 1.78 3.62
C ASP A 206 -17.11 3.14 4.09
N GLU A 207 -16.71 3.57 5.30
CA GLU A 207 -17.00 4.92 5.78
C GLU A 207 -16.33 5.99 4.92
N HIS A 208 -15.09 5.77 4.48
CA HIS A 208 -14.36 6.64 3.57
C HIS A 208 -15.06 6.81 2.24
N LYS A 209 -15.47 5.69 1.63
CA LYS A 209 -16.28 5.68 0.41
C LYS A 209 -17.58 6.45 0.60
N ARG A 210 -18.34 6.11 1.64
CA ARG A 210 -19.68 6.69 1.85
C ARG A 210 -19.65 8.18 2.14
N MET A 211 -18.67 8.66 2.91
CA MET A 211 -18.51 10.09 3.18
C MET A 211 -18.08 10.85 1.92
N THR A 212 -17.24 10.23 1.07
CA THR A 212 -16.85 10.78 -0.22
C THR A 212 -18.06 10.91 -1.16
N GLU A 213 -18.89 9.87 -1.26
CA GLU A 213 -20.16 9.92 -1.99
C GLU A 213 -21.05 11.07 -1.49
N MET A 214 -21.25 11.19 -0.17
CA MET A 214 -22.04 12.29 0.40
C MET A 214 -21.46 13.67 0.06
N ALA A 215 -20.13 13.82 0.06
CA ALA A 215 -19.48 15.08 -0.30
C ALA A 215 -19.62 15.41 -1.80
N LEU A 216 -19.63 14.40 -2.67
CA LEU A 216 -19.89 14.55 -4.10
C LEU A 216 -21.36 14.89 -4.39
N GLU A 217 -22.30 14.25 -3.67
CA GLU A 217 -23.75 14.44 -3.79
C GLU A 217 -24.20 15.87 -3.47
N ILE A 218 -23.48 16.62 -2.61
CA ILE A 218 -23.81 18.01 -2.24
C ILE A 218 -23.93 18.94 -3.47
N ILE A 219 -23.38 18.55 -4.63
CA ILE A 219 -23.39 19.35 -5.86
C ILE A 219 -24.21 18.76 -7.01
N HIS A 220 -24.57 17.48 -6.97
CA HIS A 220 -25.14 16.84 -8.15
C HIS A 220 -26.58 17.32 -8.43
N ASP A 221 -26.82 17.72 -9.69
CA ASP A 221 -28.10 18.07 -10.31
C ASP A 221 -29.02 19.10 -9.58
N GLY A 222 -28.60 20.37 -9.57
CA GLY A 222 -29.53 21.50 -9.34
C GLY A 222 -29.78 21.87 -7.87
N ALA A 223 -29.15 21.18 -6.91
CA ALA A 223 -29.20 21.54 -5.49
C ALA A 223 -28.58 22.92 -5.18
N VAL A 224 -27.79 23.48 -6.10
CA VAL A 224 -27.24 24.84 -6.00
C VAL A 224 -28.35 25.90 -5.89
N GLU A 225 -29.55 25.61 -6.40
CA GLU A 225 -30.72 26.50 -6.28
C GLU A 225 -31.68 26.10 -5.12
N ASP A 226 -31.55 24.89 -4.55
CA ASP A 226 -32.40 24.37 -3.48
C ASP A 226 -31.68 24.43 -2.11
N ILE A 227 -31.81 25.59 -1.47
CA ILE A 227 -31.25 25.88 -0.15
C ILE A 227 -31.67 24.87 0.95
N PRO A 228 -32.95 24.45 1.05
CA PRO A 228 -33.33 23.33 1.89
C PRO A 228 -32.52 22.04 1.64
N ALA A 229 -32.36 21.63 0.39
CA ALA A 229 -31.60 20.43 0.04
C ALA A 229 -30.11 20.56 0.41
N LEU A 230 -29.49 21.71 0.13
CA LEU A 230 -28.12 22.01 0.53
C LEU A 230 -27.94 21.93 2.06
N LYS A 231 -28.86 22.54 2.81
CA LYS A 231 -28.84 22.51 4.28
C LYS A 231 -28.91 21.07 4.79
N GLU A 232 -29.83 20.28 4.25
CA GLU A 232 -29.98 18.88 4.61
C GLU A 232 -28.71 18.08 4.31
N GLY A 233 -28.12 18.28 3.13
CA GLY A 233 -26.86 17.67 2.72
C GLY A 233 -25.70 17.98 3.67
N LEU A 234 -25.52 19.25 4.05
CA LEU A 234 -24.48 19.67 5.00
C LEU A 234 -24.68 19.05 6.40
N VAL A 235 -25.92 18.95 6.88
CA VAL A 235 -26.23 18.32 8.16
C VAL A 235 -25.95 16.82 8.12
N ARG A 236 -26.32 16.14 7.03
CA ARG A 236 -26.01 14.71 6.85
C ARG A 236 -24.49 14.48 6.80
N LEU A 237 -23.76 15.29 6.04
CA LEU A 237 -22.31 15.20 5.95
C LEU A 237 -21.64 15.42 7.32
N TYR A 238 -22.06 16.45 8.07
CA TYR A 238 -21.54 16.70 9.43
C TYR A 238 -21.76 15.51 10.36
N ASN A 239 -22.99 14.97 10.41
CA ASN A 239 -23.31 13.85 11.30
C ASN A 239 -22.55 12.58 10.91
N TYR A 240 -22.32 12.37 9.62
CA TYR A 240 -21.51 11.25 9.14
C TYR A 240 -20.05 11.41 9.55
N ALA A 241 -19.46 12.60 9.29
CA ALA A 241 -18.09 12.93 9.68
C ALA A 241 -17.88 12.78 11.19
N ASP A 242 -18.81 13.28 12.02
CA ASP A 242 -18.70 13.16 13.48
C ASP A 242 -18.66 11.71 13.94
N ARG A 243 -19.53 10.85 13.37
CA ARG A 243 -19.55 9.42 13.69
C ARG A 243 -18.27 8.72 13.24
N HIS A 244 -17.83 8.97 12.00
CA HIS A 244 -16.61 8.39 11.44
C HIS A 244 -15.38 8.75 12.29
N PHE A 245 -15.16 10.04 12.56
CA PHE A 245 -14.04 10.48 13.38
C PHE A 245 -14.04 9.87 14.77
N ARG A 246 -15.22 9.72 15.40
CA ARG A 246 -15.32 9.05 16.70
C ARG A 246 -14.98 7.58 16.63
N HIS A 247 -15.38 6.90 15.55
CA HIS A 247 -15.05 5.50 15.32
C HIS A 247 -13.54 5.33 15.15
N GLU A 248 -12.92 6.16 14.31
CA GLU A 248 -11.47 6.18 14.10
C GLU A 248 -10.70 6.46 15.42
N GLU A 249 -11.08 7.51 16.13
CA GLU A 249 -10.48 7.89 17.43
C GLU A 249 -10.58 6.75 18.45
N GLN A 250 -11.69 5.99 18.45
CA GLN A 250 -11.88 4.83 19.33
C GLN A 250 -10.93 3.68 18.97
N ILE A 251 -10.75 3.37 17.69
CA ILE A 251 -9.81 2.34 17.23
C ILE A 251 -8.38 2.74 17.65
N ILE A 252 -8.00 3.98 17.38
CA ILE A 252 -6.66 4.50 17.69
C ILE A 252 -6.39 4.48 19.19
N GLU A 253 -7.36 4.90 20.01
CA GLU A 253 -7.23 4.85 21.47
C GLU A 253 -7.16 3.40 21.98
N TYR A 254 -8.05 2.51 21.52
CA TYR A 254 -8.14 1.12 21.98
C TYR A 254 -6.84 0.34 21.70
N TYR A 255 -6.30 0.47 20.49
CA TYR A 255 -5.08 -0.23 20.09
C TYR A 255 -3.79 0.52 20.41
N GLY A 256 -3.88 1.74 20.97
CA GLY A 256 -2.72 2.56 21.31
C GLY A 256 -1.93 3.02 20.08
N LEU A 257 -2.61 3.28 18.96
CA LEU A 257 -2.00 3.76 17.72
C LEU A 257 -1.51 5.21 17.87
N PRO A 258 -0.44 5.61 17.15
CA PRO A 258 0.10 6.96 17.26
C PRO A 258 -0.84 8.01 16.64
N GLY A 259 -0.80 9.24 17.15
CA GLY A 259 -1.37 10.41 16.45
C GLY A 259 -2.74 10.91 16.93
N LEU A 260 -3.36 10.28 17.92
CA LEU A 260 -4.72 10.60 18.40
C LEU A 260 -4.98 12.10 18.65
N GLU A 261 -4.16 12.76 19.47
CA GLU A 261 -4.37 14.18 19.83
C GLU A 261 -4.31 15.12 18.60
N ARG A 262 -3.41 14.81 17.67
CA ARG A 262 -3.26 15.58 16.43
C ARG A 262 -4.50 15.42 15.55
N GLN A 263 -4.98 14.20 15.38
CA GLN A 263 -6.19 13.91 14.61
C GLN A 263 -7.43 14.55 15.23
N GLN A 264 -7.65 14.41 16.54
CA GLN A 264 -8.77 15.06 17.24
C GLN A 264 -8.83 16.57 16.97
N THR A 265 -7.66 17.23 16.93
CA THR A 265 -7.55 18.64 16.58
C THR A 265 -7.95 18.91 15.12
N GLN A 266 -7.53 18.07 14.18
CA GLN A 266 -7.89 18.17 12.76
C GLN A 266 -9.38 17.89 12.53
N HIS A 267 -9.94 16.85 13.16
CA HIS A 267 -11.35 16.49 13.11
C HIS A 267 -12.23 17.62 13.65
N GLU A 268 -11.88 18.19 14.80
CA GLU A 268 -12.62 19.31 15.37
C GLU A 268 -12.56 20.55 14.47
N ALA A 269 -11.41 20.83 13.85
CA ALA A 269 -11.32 21.92 12.88
C ALA A 269 -12.25 21.69 11.67
N PHE A 270 -12.31 20.45 11.15
CA PHE A 270 -13.19 20.12 10.02
C PHE A 270 -14.68 20.16 10.39
N ARG A 271 -15.06 19.61 11.55
CA ARG A 271 -16.42 19.75 12.12
C ARG A 271 -16.84 21.22 12.18
N ASN A 272 -15.95 22.09 12.64
CA ASN A 272 -16.23 23.53 12.71
C ASN A 272 -16.38 24.19 11.33
N VAL A 273 -15.63 23.74 10.32
CA VAL A 273 -15.82 24.20 8.94
C VAL A 273 -17.19 23.80 8.40
N LEU A 274 -17.59 22.54 8.53
CA LEU A 274 -18.91 22.07 8.10
C LEU A 274 -20.05 22.81 8.81
N ARG A 275 -19.92 23.03 10.13
CA ARG A 275 -20.87 23.84 10.91
C ARG A 275 -20.95 25.27 10.38
N SER A 276 -19.81 25.89 10.05
CA SER A 276 -19.79 27.25 9.50
C SER A 276 -20.51 27.38 8.17
N TYR A 277 -20.47 26.35 7.31
CA TYR A 277 -21.26 26.33 6.07
C TYR A 277 -22.76 26.20 6.38
N SER A 278 -23.13 25.34 7.32
CA SER A 278 -24.53 25.21 7.76
C SER A 278 -25.07 26.52 8.33
N ASP A 279 -24.32 27.17 9.23
CA ASP A 279 -24.70 28.43 9.87
C ASP A 279 -24.92 29.55 8.84
N LYS A 280 -24.06 29.64 7.81
CA LYS A 280 -24.21 30.59 6.71
C LYS A 280 -25.51 30.36 5.92
N VAL A 281 -25.77 29.10 5.56
CA VAL A 281 -27.00 28.71 4.86
C VAL A 281 -28.24 29.04 5.72
N GLU A 282 -28.18 28.83 7.03
CA GLU A 282 -29.26 29.21 7.95
C GLU A 282 -29.48 30.72 8.07
N ALA A 283 -28.41 31.50 8.01
CA ALA A 283 -28.46 32.97 8.01
C ALA A 283 -28.98 33.56 6.67
N GLY A 284 -29.25 32.72 5.68
CA GLY A 284 -29.65 33.14 4.33
C GLY A 284 -28.47 33.60 3.47
N GLU A 285 -27.24 33.31 3.88
CA GLU A 285 -26.05 33.47 3.05
C GLU A 285 -25.92 32.25 2.13
N HIS A 286 -25.58 32.50 0.86
CA HIS A 286 -25.35 31.44 -0.12
C HIS A 286 -23.84 31.25 -0.26
N PRO A 287 -23.24 30.19 0.32
CA PRO A 287 -21.84 29.89 0.09
C PRO A 287 -21.62 29.59 -1.39
N ASP A 288 -20.48 30.02 -1.91
CA ASP A 288 -20.04 29.55 -3.23
C ASP A 288 -19.80 28.04 -3.14
N ILE A 289 -20.63 27.29 -3.85
CA ILE A 289 -20.74 25.84 -3.70
C ILE A 289 -19.49 25.14 -4.24
N GLU A 290 -18.95 25.62 -5.35
CA GLU A 290 -17.77 25.03 -5.98
C GLU A 290 -16.52 25.12 -5.07
N PRO A 291 -16.13 26.30 -4.54
CA PRO A 291 -15.04 26.39 -3.57
C PRO A 291 -15.29 25.64 -2.26
N MET A 292 -16.54 25.61 -1.78
CA MET A 292 -16.90 24.85 -0.59
C MET A 292 -16.63 23.36 -0.78
N ARG A 293 -17.11 22.78 -1.88
CA ARG A 293 -16.90 21.36 -2.18
C ARG A 293 -15.45 21.05 -2.48
N ALA A 294 -14.77 21.87 -3.28
CA ALA A 294 -13.35 21.71 -3.53
C ALA A 294 -12.56 21.66 -2.22
N PHE A 295 -12.90 22.51 -1.25
CA PHE A 295 -12.31 22.46 0.08
C PHE A 295 -12.65 21.17 0.84
N VAL A 296 -13.93 20.79 0.90
CA VAL A 296 -14.39 19.60 1.64
C VAL A 296 -13.73 18.33 1.10
N LEU A 297 -13.80 18.09 -0.21
CA LEU A 297 -13.20 16.92 -0.85
C LEU A 297 -11.67 16.95 -0.73
N SER A 298 -11.05 18.12 -0.92
CA SER A 298 -9.60 18.20 -0.81
C SER A 298 -9.12 17.93 0.61
N TRP A 299 -9.74 18.54 1.62
CA TRP A 299 -9.39 18.26 3.00
C TRP A 299 -9.60 16.78 3.33
N TRP A 300 -10.74 16.23 2.94
CA TRP A 300 -11.13 14.86 3.23
C TRP A 300 -10.18 13.83 2.63
N ILE A 301 -9.97 13.88 1.32
CA ILE A 301 -9.07 12.95 0.62
C ILE A 301 -7.64 13.09 1.13
N ASN A 302 -7.18 14.32 1.41
CA ASN A 302 -5.86 14.53 2.00
C ASN A 302 -5.74 13.97 3.41
N HIS A 303 -6.81 14.05 4.21
CA HIS A 303 -6.83 13.49 5.55
C HIS A 303 -6.67 11.97 5.51
N ILE A 304 -7.48 11.29 4.71
CA ILE A 304 -7.38 9.85 4.46
C ILE A 304 -5.94 9.48 4.04
N ASN A 305 -5.43 10.17 3.03
CA ASN A 305 -4.16 9.79 2.41
C ASN A 305 -2.94 10.09 3.28
N ASP A 306 -2.94 11.20 4.05
CA ASP A 306 -1.74 11.65 4.79
C ASP A 306 -1.78 11.31 6.28
N VAL A 307 -2.96 11.04 6.81
CA VAL A 307 -3.20 10.89 8.23
C VAL A 307 -3.69 9.48 8.51
N ASP A 308 -4.88 9.11 8.04
CA ASP A 308 -5.51 7.81 8.35
C ASP A 308 -4.65 6.66 7.81
N SER A 309 -4.20 6.75 6.55
CA SER A 309 -3.35 5.71 5.94
C SER A 309 -2.02 5.51 6.69
N VAL A 310 -1.53 6.54 7.40
CA VAL A 310 -0.32 6.47 8.22
C VAL A 310 -0.63 5.89 9.59
N SER A 311 -1.74 6.30 10.21
CA SER A 311 -2.20 5.80 11.52
C SER A 311 -2.49 4.30 11.48
N PHE A 312 -3.06 3.80 10.38
CA PHE A 312 -3.41 2.39 10.19
C PHE A 312 -2.42 1.62 9.30
N ALA A 313 -1.27 2.21 8.95
CA ALA A 313 -0.27 1.54 8.13
C ALA A 313 0.20 0.22 8.79
N PRO A 314 0.55 -0.82 8.00
CA PRO A 314 1.05 -2.08 8.54
C PRO A 314 2.22 -1.92 9.54
N ALA A 315 3.07 -0.89 9.35
CA ALA A 315 4.16 -0.61 10.27
C ALA A 315 3.68 -0.10 11.65
N ALA A 316 2.61 0.70 11.70
CA ALA A 316 2.01 1.19 12.94
C ALA A 316 1.31 0.04 13.69
N LEU A 317 0.54 -0.78 12.96
CA LEU A 317 -0.09 -1.99 13.50
C LEU A 317 0.96 -2.99 14.00
N ALA A 318 2.04 -3.20 13.24
CA ALA A 318 3.13 -4.08 13.63
C ALA A 318 3.88 -3.65 14.90
N ALA A 319 3.89 -2.35 15.19
CA ALA A 319 4.50 -1.81 16.40
C ALA A 319 3.60 -1.92 17.65
N THR A 320 2.31 -2.20 17.48
CA THR A 320 1.29 -2.15 18.52
C THR A 320 0.45 -3.43 18.55
N VAL A 321 -0.57 -3.52 17.69
CA VAL A 321 -1.53 -4.62 17.56
C VAL A 321 -0.83 -5.97 17.40
N PHE A 322 0.13 -6.09 16.49
CA PHE A 322 0.70 -7.41 16.15
C PHE A 322 1.50 -8.00 17.33
N LEU A 323 2.00 -7.16 18.22
CA LEU A 323 2.69 -7.57 19.44
C LEU A 323 1.73 -7.79 20.61
N SER A 324 0.62 -7.04 20.67
CA SER A 324 -0.29 -7.06 21.81
C SER A 324 -1.39 -8.11 21.69
N ALA A 325 -1.91 -8.38 20.48
CA ALA A 325 -3.09 -9.22 20.26
C ALA A 325 -2.97 -10.62 20.89
N ASP A 326 -3.94 -11.00 21.70
CA ASP A 326 -3.98 -12.28 22.42
C ASP A 326 -4.98 -13.28 21.84
N CYS A 327 -5.88 -12.81 20.98
CA CYS A 327 -6.88 -13.66 20.33
C CYS A 327 -7.27 -13.12 18.95
N TRP A 328 -8.03 -13.93 18.20
CA TRP A 328 -8.54 -13.56 16.89
C TRP A 328 -9.36 -12.26 16.93
N ASP A 329 -10.26 -12.09 17.90
CA ASP A 329 -11.17 -10.93 17.94
C ASP A 329 -10.44 -9.58 18.02
N GLU A 330 -9.23 -9.55 18.60
CA GLU A 330 -8.38 -8.35 18.66
C GLU A 330 -7.60 -8.09 17.36
N PHE A 331 -7.46 -9.10 16.50
CA PHE A 331 -6.72 -9.01 15.24
C PHE A 331 -7.63 -8.96 14.00
N ALA A 332 -8.81 -9.56 14.09
CA ALA A 332 -9.78 -9.70 13.02
C ALA A 332 -10.07 -8.38 12.26
N PRO A 333 -10.19 -7.21 12.91
CA PRO A 333 -10.45 -5.95 12.20
C PRO A 333 -9.37 -5.55 11.18
N PHE A 334 -8.18 -6.15 11.24
CA PHE A 334 -7.04 -5.85 10.38
C PHE A 334 -6.80 -6.91 9.30
N ILE A 335 -7.72 -7.88 9.17
CA ILE A 335 -7.76 -8.88 8.11
C ILE A 335 -9.04 -8.68 7.32
N ARG A 336 -8.90 -8.36 6.04
CA ARG A 336 -10.03 -8.12 5.15
C ARG A 336 -10.64 -9.43 4.68
N SER A 337 -11.96 -9.47 4.57
CA SER A 337 -12.66 -10.65 4.05
C SER A 337 -12.49 -10.75 2.53
N THR A 338 -12.13 -11.95 2.07
CA THR A 338 -12.08 -12.28 0.63
C THR A 338 -13.48 -12.49 0.04
N GLY A 339 -14.49 -12.69 0.90
CA GLY A 339 -15.85 -13.09 0.52
C GLY A 339 -16.02 -14.60 0.31
N HIS A 340 -14.95 -15.40 0.47
CA HIS A 340 -15.00 -16.87 0.39
C HIS A 340 -14.85 -17.47 1.78
N GLU A 341 -15.93 -18.07 2.31
CA GLU A 341 -15.99 -18.62 3.67
C GLU A 341 -14.82 -19.56 3.99
N ASP A 342 -14.48 -20.47 3.06
CA ASP A 342 -13.35 -21.39 3.23
C ASP A 342 -11.99 -20.67 3.37
N LEU A 343 -11.76 -19.59 2.61
CA LEU A 343 -10.51 -18.83 2.65
C LEU A 343 -10.43 -17.98 3.92
N ASP A 344 -11.53 -17.32 4.27
CA ASP A 344 -11.60 -16.49 5.47
C ASP A 344 -11.47 -17.34 6.75
N ASP A 345 -11.98 -18.58 6.74
CA ASP A 345 -11.76 -19.56 7.80
C ASP A 345 -10.29 -19.98 7.89
N ASP A 346 -9.65 -20.29 6.76
CA ASP A 346 -8.22 -20.61 6.71
C ASP A 346 -7.38 -19.42 7.24
N HIS A 347 -7.74 -18.19 6.87
CA HIS A 347 -7.12 -16.95 7.36
C HIS A 347 -7.24 -16.81 8.88
N ARG A 348 -8.40 -17.13 9.45
CA ARG A 348 -8.60 -17.14 10.91
C ARG A 348 -7.70 -18.16 11.60
N GLU A 349 -7.69 -19.41 11.12
CA GLU A 349 -6.95 -20.50 11.76
C GLU A 349 -5.43 -20.23 11.74
N ILE A 350 -4.87 -19.83 10.61
CA ILE A 350 -3.44 -19.52 10.48
C ILE A 350 -3.07 -18.33 11.37
N THR A 351 -3.90 -17.27 11.39
CA THR A 351 -3.69 -16.12 12.28
C THR A 351 -3.70 -16.56 13.75
N GLY A 352 -4.63 -17.43 14.13
CA GLY A 352 -4.71 -18.00 15.48
C GLY A 352 -3.43 -18.73 15.89
N LEU A 353 -2.86 -19.56 15.00
CA LEU A 353 -1.58 -20.24 15.25
C LEU A 353 -0.43 -19.25 15.43
N ILE A 354 -0.38 -18.19 14.63
CA ILE A 354 0.66 -17.16 14.76
C ILE A 354 0.49 -16.39 16.08
N ILE A 355 -0.74 -16.07 16.49
CA ILE A 355 -1.02 -15.40 17.77
C ILE A 355 -0.58 -16.26 18.97
N GLN A 356 -0.71 -17.58 18.90
CA GLN A 356 -0.27 -18.49 19.99
C GLN A 356 1.23 -18.37 20.31
N LEU A 357 2.06 -17.89 19.37
CA LEU A 357 3.51 -17.69 19.60
C LEU A 357 3.82 -16.82 20.82
N LYS A 358 3.00 -15.80 21.12
CA LYS A 358 3.23 -14.90 22.27
C LYS A 358 3.14 -15.68 23.57
N HIS A 359 2.03 -16.41 23.76
CA HIS A 359 1.82 -17.22 24.95
C HIS A 359 2.91 -18.28 25.13
N MET A 360 3.29 -18.96 24.05
CA MET A 360 4.37 -19.96 24.07
C MET A 360 5.73 -19.34 24.41
N THR A 361 6.01 -18.13 23.92
CA THR A 361 7.24 -17.40 24.24
C THR A 361 7.26 -16.99 25.73
N GLU A 362 6.16 -16.46 26.25
CA GLU A 362 6.03 -16.04 27.65
C GLU A 362 6.10 -17.21 28.64
N GLN A 363 5.56 -18.37 28.27
CA GLN A 363 5.59 -19.58 29.10
C GLN A 363 6.90 -20.36 29.01
N GLY A 364 7.80 -19.99 28.08
CA GLY A 364 9.05 -20.72 27.85
C GLY A 364 8.79 -22.11 27.26
N ALA A 365 8.01 -22.16 26.18
CA ALA A 365 7.68 -23.40 25.47
C ALA A 365 8.93 -24.21 25.11
N SER A 366 8.78 -25.53 25.18
CA SER A 366 9.82 -26.46 24.78
C SER A 366 10.08 -26.36 23.28
N LYS A 367 11.28 -26.78 22.89
CA LYS A 367 11.66 -26.88 21.48
C LYS A 367 10.71 -27.79 20.69
N GLU A 368 10.28 -28.89 21.29
CA GLU A 368 9.33 -29.83 20.69
C GLU A 368 7.97 -29.16 20.49
N GLU A 369 7.46 -28.43 21.50
CA GLU A 369 6.21 -27.68 21.39
C GLU A 369 6.30 -26.61 20.28
N ALA A 370 7.39 -25.86 20.23
CA ALA A 370 7.62 -24.86 19.20
C ALA A 370 7.70 -25.48 17.79
N VAL A 371 8.39 -26.61 17.61
CA VAL A 371 8.46 -27.31 16.32
C VAL A 371 7.08 -27.82 15.90
N HIS A 372 6.29 -28.34 16.84
CA HIS A 372 4.92 -28.78 16.57
C HIS A 372 4.03 -27.64 16.07
N LEU A 373 4.08 -26.46 16.70
CA LEU A 373 3.34 -25.29 16.23
C LEU A 373 3.70 -24.92 14.79
N PHE A 374 4.99 -24.92 14.44
CA PHE A 374 5.44 -24.64 13.07
C PHE A 374 5.05 -25.75 12.08
N ASP A 375 4.97 -27.01 12.51
CA ASP A 375 4.43 -28.10 11.70
C ASP A 375 2.94 -27.89 11.39
N ASP A 376 2.16 -27.46 12.39
CA ASP A 376 0.74 -27.14 12.22
C ASP A 376 0.57 -25.95 11.26
N MET A 377 1.32 -24.85 11.47
CA MET A 377 1.30 -23.69 10.56
C MET A 377 1.66 -24.08 9.11
N LEU A 378 2.67 -24.94 8.93
CA LEU A 378 3.07 -25.41 7.60
C LEU A 378 1.98 -26.24 6.93
N GLY A 379 1.29 -27.10 7.68
CA GLY A 379 0.18 -27.90 7.17
C GLY A 379 -0.96 -27.02 6.69
N PHE A 380 -1.47 -26.15 7.56
CA PHE A 380 -2.57 -25.23 7.21
C PHE A 380 -2.21 -24.28 6.07
N ALA A 381 -1.02 -23.68 6.09
CA ALA A 381 -0.60 -22.79 5.01
C ALA A 381 -0.47 -23.52 3.66
N HIS A 382 0.02 -24.78 3.66
CA HIS A 382 0.09 -25.56 2.43
C HIS A 382 -1.29 -25.84 1.84
N ASP A 383 -2.24 -26.29 2.67
CA ASP A 383 -3.59 -26.62 2.21
C ASP A 383 -4.35 -25.37 1.73
N HIS A 384 -4.22 -24.26 2.46
CA HIS A 384 -4.78 -22.96 2.11
C HIS A 384 -4.26 -22.46 0.76
N PHE A 385 -2.93 -22.36 0.61
CA PHE A 385 -2.30 -21.90 -0.63
C PHE A 385 -2.62 -22.82 -1.82
N GLU A 386 -2.69 -24.14 -1.61
CA GLU A 386 -3.11 -25.05 -2.69
C GLU A 386 -4.53 -24.73 -3.18
N ARG A 387 -5.46 -24.43 -2.26
CA ARG A 387 -6.84 -24.04 -2.60
C ARG A 387 -6.88 -22.74 -3.39
N GLU A 388 -6.21 -21.70 -2.92
CA GLU A 388 -6.11 -20.41 -3.60
C GLU A 388 -5.52 -20.56 -5.00
N GLU A 389 -4.40 -21.28 -5.12
CA GLU A 389 -3.74 -21.50 -6.39
C GLU A 389 -4.62 -22.24 -7.40
N GLN A 390 -5.46 -23.18 -6.95
CA GLN A 390 -6.43 -23.85 -7.81
C GLN A 390 -7.50 -22.86 -8.30
N MET A 391 -7.99 -21.98 -7.41
CA MET A 391 -8.95 -20.93 -7.77
C MET A 391 -8.34 -19.93 -8.75
N ILE A 392 -7.09 -19.50 -8.55
CA ILE A 392 -6.44 -18.51 -9.40
C ILE A 392 -6.08 -19.07 -10.78
N LYS A 393 -5.59 -20.32 -10.87
CA LYS A 393 -5.29 -20.98 -12.15
C LYS A 393 -6.52 -21.04 -13.08
N ALA A 394 -7.72 -21.12 -12.51
CA ALA A 394 -8.96 -21.08 -13.28
C ALA A 394 -9.29 -19.69 -13.85
N ARG A 395 -8.70 -18.61 -13.31
CA ARG A 395 -9.03 -17.20 -13.60
C ARG A 395 -7.99 -16.50 -14.46
N SER A 396 -6.71 -16.59 -14.09
CA SER A 396 -5.62 -15.88 -14.80
C SER A 396 -4.26 -16.51 -14.52
N ALA A 397 -3.61 -17.01 -15.58
CA ALA A 397 -2.26 -17.56 -15.50
C ALA A 397 -1.20 -16.49 -15.11
N LEU A 398 -1.49 -15.21 -15.34
CA LEU A 398 -0.56 -14.10 -15.15
C LEU A 398 -0.55 -13.59 -13.69
N LEU A 399 -1.73 -13.40 -13.11
CA LEU A 399 -1.90 -13.03 -11.69
C LEU A 399 -1.50 -14.19 -10.77
N GLY A 400 -1.82 -15.43 -11.16
CA GLY A 400 -1.52 -16.62 -10.35
C GLY A 400 -0.05 -16.85 -10.07
N LYS A 401 0.84 -16.55 -11.03
CA LYS A 401 2.27 -16.81 -10.83
C LYS A 401 2.89 -15.97 -9.71
N LEU A 402 2.53 -14.70 -9.62
CA LEU A 402 3.08 -13.83 -8.57
C LEU A 402 2.57 -14.17 -7.19
N HIS A 403 1.28 -14.51 -7.13
CA HIS A 403 0.62 -14.92 -5.91
C HIS A 403 1.28 -16.21 -5.37
N MET A 404 1.50 -17.20 -6.25
CA MET A 404 2.24 -18.44 -5.96
C MET A 404 3.69 -18.22 -5.50
N ASP A 405 4.41 -17.26 -6.11
CA ASP A 405 5.79 -16.95 -5.72
C ASP A 405 5.84 -16.38 -4.28
N ASP A 406 4.83 -15.62 -3.86
CA ASP A 406 4.74 -15.09 -2.50
C ASP A 406 4.42 -16.20 -1.47
N HIS A 407 3.50 -17.12 -1.80
CA HIS A 407 3.25 -18.34 -1.01
C HIS A 407 4.54 -19.12 -0.73
N ALA A 408 5.34 -19.35 -1.77
CA ALA A 408 6.58 -20.10 -1.66
C ALA A 408 7.59 -19.44 -0.69
N ARG A 409 7.62 -18.10 -0.61
CA ARG A 409 8.46 -17.36 0.34
C ARG A 409 8.00 -17.56 1.77
N PHE A 410 6.70 -17.50 2.02
CA PHE A 410 6.16 -17.73 3.37
C PHE A 410 6.42 -19.16 3.86
N ILE A 411 6.17 -20.16 3.02
CA ILE A 411 6.48 -21.57 3.33
C ILE A 411 7.98 -21.75 3.62
N THR A 412 8.85 -21.09 2.85
CA THR A 412 10.30 -21.15 3.08
C THR A 412 10.68 -20.53 4.43
N MET A 413 10.07 -19.40 4.79
CA MET A 413 10.28 -18.73 6.07
C MET A 413 9.84 -19.63 7.25
N LEU A 414 8.65 -20.23 7.18
CA LEU A 414 8.17 -21.18 8.20
C LEU A 414 9.11 -22.39 8.36
N LYS A 415 9.57 -22.99 7.24
CA LYS A 415 10.55 -24.09 7.25
C LYS A 415 11.87 -23.68 7.88
N SER A 416 12.37 -22.48 7.60
CA SER A 416 13.62 -21.97 8.19
C SER A 416 13.50 -21.84 9.70
N TYR A 417 12.45 -21.18 10.20
CA TYR A 417 12.22 -21.02 11.64
C TYR A 417 12.08 -22.36 12.34
N ARG A 418 11.29 -23.28 11.76
CA ARG A 418 11.15 -24.64 12.26
C ARG A 418 12.49 -25.36 12.40
N GLU A 419 13.33 -25.37 11.35
CA GLU A 419 14.61 -26.07 11.38
C GLU A 419 15.61 -25.39 12.33
N ASP A 420 15.64 -24.05 12.40
CA ASP A 420 16.49 -23.34 13.34
C ASP A 420 16.14 -23.65 14.79
N ILE A 421 14.86 -23.72 15.13
CA ILE A 421 14.41 -24.16 16.46
C ILE A 421 14.75 -25.64 16.67
N ARG A 422 14.46 -26.51 15.69
CA ARG A 422 14.74 -27.95 15.73
C ARG A 422 16.23 -28.29 15.87
N PHE A 423 17.14 -27.43 15.44
CA PHE A 423 18.58 -27.62 15.67
C PHE A 423 19.13 -26.81 16.85
N GLY A 424 18.28 -26.04 17.54
CA GLY A 424 18.69 -25.18 18.66
C GLY A 424 19.52 -23.98 18.23
N ARG A 425 19.42 -23.56 16.96
CA ARG A 425 20.02 -22.34 16.42
C ARG A 425 19.21 -21.09 16.77
N ALA A 426 17.91 -21.26 17.06
CA ALA A 426 17.01 -20.18 17.47
C ALA A 426 16.02 -20.65 18.56
N GLN A 427 15.34 -19.69 19.17
CA GLN A 427 14.20 -19.88 20.09
C GLN A 427 13.02 -19.06 19.57
N LEU A 428 11.81 -19.35 20.07
CA LEU A 428 10.65 -18.51 19.82
C LEU A 428 10.93 -17.07 20.26
N SER A 429 10.43 -16.10 19.50
CA SER A 429 10.64 -14.69 19.79
C SER A 429 9.51 -13.82 19.24
N GLU A 430 9.31 -12.67 19.89
CA GLU A 430 8.41 -11.62 19.42
C GLU A 430 8.73 -11.15 17.99
N ASN A 431 10.00 -11.19 17.60
CA ASN A 431 10.38 -10.82 16.23
C ASN A 431 9.87 -11.82 15.19
N MET A 432 9.89 -13.12 15.49
CA MET A 432 9.31 -14.13 14.59
C MET A 432 7.81 -13.90 14.43
N ARG A 433 7.09 -13.74 15.56
CA ARG A 433 5.66 -13.43 15.57
C ARG A 433 5.34 -12.18 14.73
N ARG A 434 6.03 -11.06 15.01
CA ARG A 434 5.83 -9.80 14.27
C ARG A 434 6.10 -9.97 12.78
N THR A 435 7.13 -10.73 12.39
CA THR A 435 7.46 -10.96 10.98
C THR A 435 6.39 -11.79 10.28
N LEU A 436 5.90 -12.83 10.94
CA LEU A 436 4.84 -13.70 10.41
C LEU A 436 3.53 -12.94 10.26
N LEU A 437 3.07 -12.23 11.30
CA LEU A 437 1.83 -11.43 11.23
C LEU A 437 1.93 -10.33 10.18
N LEU A 438 3.08 -9.66 10.08
CA LEU A 438 3.26 -8.60 9.09
C LEU A 438 3.19 -9.14 7.66
N TRP A 439 3.87 -10.25 7.36
CA TRP A 439 3.75 -10.86 6.04
C TRP A 439 2.31 -11.33 5.80
N TRP A 440 1.73 -12.07 6.75
CA TRP A 440 0.41 -12.67 6.64
C TRP A 440 -0.69 -11.65 6.41
N SER A 441 -0.79 -10.62 7.25
CA SER A 441 -1.81 -9.57 7.09
C SER A 441 -1.61 -8.75 5.82
N THR A 442 -0.35 -8.53 5.41
CA THR A 442 -0.06 -7.81 4.18
C THR A 442 -0.48 -8.64 2.96
N HIS A 443 -0.18 -9.94 2.96
CA HIS A 443 -0.57 -10.86 1.90
C HIS A 443 -2.09 -10.90 1.73
N ILE A 444 -2.82 -11.13 2.82
CA ILE A 444 -4.29 -11.16 2.77
C ILE A 444 -4.87 -9.85 2.24
N ASN A 445 -4.42 -8.72 2.81
CA ASN A 445 -5.02 -7.43 2.49
C ASN A 445 -4.62 -6.88 1.10
N GLU A 446 -3.40 -7.18 0.62
CA GLU A 446 -2.88 -6.67 -0.66
C GLU A 446 -3.00 -7.65 -1.83
N PHE A 447 -3.09 -8.96 -1.57
CA PHE A 447 -3.13 -10.00 -2.60
C PHE A 447 -4.45 -10.74 -2.58
N ASP A 448 -4.80 -11.44 -1.51
CA ASP A 448 -5.97 -12.34 -1.47
C ASP A 448 -7.24 -11.55 -1.67
N TYR A 449 -7.40 -10.48 -0.90
CA TYR A 449 -8.54 -9.57 -1.03
C TYR A 449 -8.76 -9.16 -2.48
N HIS A 450 -7.74 -8.64 -3.16
CA HIS A 450 -7.88 -8.17 -4.55
C HIS A 450 -8.03 -9.30 -5.57
N THR A 451 -7.51 -10.48 -5.26
CA THR A 451 -7.57 -11.65 -6.14
C THR A 451 -8.95 -12.31 -6.13
N PHE A 452 -9.65 -12.24 -4.99
CA PHE A 452 -10.90 -12.96 -4.75
C PHE A 452 -12.13 -12.05 -4.62
N GLN A 453 -11.96 -10.74 -4.40
CA GLN A 453 -13.06 -9.77 -4.45
C GLN A 453 -13.58 -9.55 -5.88
N GLY A 454 -14.92 -9.53 -6.01
CA GLY A 454 -15.63 -9.30 -7.27
C GLY A 454 -16.36 -10.51 -7.86
N ASP A 455 -16.51 -11.60 -7.10
CA ASP A 455 -17.17 -12.84 -7.57
C ASP A 455 -18.71 -12.83 -7.48
N ASP A 456 -19.33 -11.73 -7.04
CA ASP A 456 -20.77 -11.51 -7.24
C ASP A 456 -20.99 -10.78 -8.58
N HIS A 457 -20.86 -11.51 -9.71
CA HIS A 457 -21.70 -11.39 -10.93
C HIS A 457 -21.28 -12.32 -12.08
#